data_AF-A0A1C4U6I5-F1
#
_entry.id   AF-A0A1C4U6I5-F1
#
_cell.length_a   1.000
_cell.length_b   1.000
_cell.length_c   1.000
_cell.angle_alpha   90.00
_cell.angle_beta   90.00
_cell.angle_gamma   90.00
#
_symmetry.space_group_name_H-M   'P 1'
#
loop_
_entity.id
_entity.type
_entity.pdbx_description
1 polymer ?
#
loop_
_entity_poly.entity_id
_entity_poly.type
_entity_poly.pdbx_seq_one_letter_code
_entity_poly.pdbx_strand_id
1 'polypeptide(L)'
;MQAARPGGRACGPSRAALNADTIPVYDYTAEGSAFARATQPDYFGWLEHVRAAAGCTRPIRLAGQLLTVEQGTGRVLDARHTDAMPNAAIYTACGNRRATVCPACAHTYQRDAYQLLRAGLIGGKGVPETVARHPAVFATFTAPSFGTVHTRTVKRHTCGNRRRCDCRADPCHARRDTGLCPHGRPAVCGARHESGDQVLGQPLCLNCYDHTHQVVWNLFSGELWHRTKQAAERHLAKVARRRGIPRVHVLTASGNIRKVPPVRLSHGKVAEFQARGAVYFHALVRLDGVHKAGTRRKPHGNDLA
;
A
#
# COMPACT_ATOMS: atom_id res chain seq x y z
N MET A 1 24.15 -12.56 -91.29
CA MET A 1 23.09 -11.54 -91.46
C MET A 1 23.44 -10.37 -90.55
N GLN A 2 23.38 -9.16 -91.10
CA GLN A 2 24.03 -7.95 -90.62
C GLN A 2 23.42 -7.31 -89.36
N ALA A 3 24.32 -6.64 -88.63
CA ALA A 3 24.22 -5.50 -87.73
C ALA A 3 22.85 -4.87 -87.36
N ALA A 4 22.70 -4.53 -86.07
CA ALA A 4 22.54 -3.14 -85.60
C ALA A 4 22.62 -3.02 -84.05
N ARG A 5 23.49 -2.13 -83.58
CA ARG A 5 23.41 -1.29 -82.35
C ARG A 5 23.59 0.17 -82.84
N PRO A 6 23.38 1.26 -82.05
CA PRO A 6 22.87 1.42 -80.68
C PRO A 6 21.83 2.56 -80.52
N GLY A 7 21.23 2.70 -79.33
CA GLY A 7 20.52 3.91 -78.89
C GLY A 7 20.78 4.15 -77.40
N GLY A 8 21.36 5.30 -77.07
CA GLY A 8 21.96 5.60 -75.77
C GLY A 8 21.07 6.33 -74.74
N ARG A 9 21.48 6.14 -73.47
CA ARG A 9 21.43 7.02 -72.27
C ARG A 9 20.21 7.90 -71.99
N ALA A 10 19.67 7.72 -70.79
CA ALA A 10 19.60 8.81 -69.81
C ALA A 10 19.73 8.25 -68.37
N CYS A 11 20.84 8.60 -67.69
CA CYS A 11 20.96 8.52 -66.24
C CYS A 11 20.02 9.56 -65.62
N GLY A 12 19.00 9.10 -64.88
CA GLY A 12 18.25 9.95 -63.95
C GLY A 12 19.04 10.09 -62.63
N PRO A 13 19.00 11.26 -61.96
CA PRO A 13 19.85 11.55 -60.83
C PRO A 13 19.51 10.64 -59.64
N SER A 14 20.55 10.05 -59.07
CA SER A 14 20.56 9.42 -57.76
C SER A 14 19.93 10.37 -56.73
N ARG A 15 18.72 10.07 -56.26
CA ARG A 15 18.21 10.68 -55.04
C ARG A 15 19.07 10.19 -53.89
N ALA A 16 19.91 11.09 -53.42
CA ALA A 16 20.76 10.95 -52.25
C ALA A 16 19.95 10.36 -51.10
N ALA A 17 20.47 9.25 -50.54
CA ALA A 17 20.11 8.81 -49.21
C ALA A 17 20.46 9.94 -48.24
N LEU A 18 19.44 10.65 -47.75
CA LEU A 18 19.58 11.54 -46.61
C LEU A 18 19.71 10.65 -45.37
N ASN A 19 20.94 10.28 -45.05
CA ASN A 19 21.33 9.86 -43.72
C ASN A 19 21.12 11.04 -42.77
N ALA A 20 19.95 11.08 -42.15
CA ALA A 20 19.72 11.88 -40.96
C ALA A 20 18.66 11.15 -40.10
N ASP A 21 19.02 9.95 -39.64
CA ASP A 21 18.47 9.41 -38.39
C ASP A 21 19.01 10.26 -37.22
N THR A 22 18.63 11.53 -37.20
CA THR A 22 18.66 12.32 -35.97
C THR A 22 17.57 11.74 -35.09
N ILE A 23 17.95 10.81 -34.20
CA ILE A 23 17.14 10.47 -33.04
C ILE A 23 16.84 11.80 -32.36
N PRO A 24 15.57 12.23 -32.30
CA PRO A 24 15.30 13.53 -31.78
C PRO A 24 15.71 13.63 -30.31
N VAL A 25 16.46 14.69 -30.01
CA VAL A 25 17.06 15.00 -28.70
C VAL A 25 16.01 15.07 -27.58
N TYR A 26 14.72 15.13 -27.87
CA TYR A 26 13.67 15.12 -26.84
C TYR A 26 13.43 13.74 -26.19
N ASP A 27 13.97 12.64 -26.70
CA ASP A 27 13.59 11.30 -26.18
C ASP A 27 14.28 10.88 -24.86
N TYR A 28 15.11 11.73 -24.24
CA TYR A 28 15.78 11.42 -22.96
C TYR A 28 15.08 12.01 -21.72
N THR A 29 14.15 12.95 -21.89
CA THR A 29 13.34 13.47 -20.77
C THR A 29 11.95 12.87 -20.81
N ALA A 30 11.34 12.69 -19.64
CA ALA A 30 9.95 12.20 -19.56
C ALA A 30 8.98 13.10 -20.36
N GLU A 31 9.24 14.41 -20.38
CA GLU A 31 8.45 15.40 -21.12
C GLU A 31 8.61 15.25 -22.63
N GLY A 32 9.84 15.05 -23.12
CA GLY A 32 10.08 14.91 -24.54
C GLY A 32 9.70 13.54 -25.10
N SER A 33 9.83 12.45 -24.34
CA SER A 33 9.24 11.15 -24.70
C SER A 33 7.71 11.21 -24.68
N ALA A 34 7.10 11.97 -23.76
CA ALA A 34 5.66 12.19 -23.73
C ALA A 34 5.20 13.00 -24.96
N PHE A 35 5.94 14.04 -25.33
CA PHE A 35 5.68 14.83 -26.54
C PHE A 35 5.79 13.96 -27.80
N ALA A 36 6.88 13.19 -27.95
CA ALA A 36 7.09 12.30 -29.09
C ALA A 36 5.99 11.23 -29.20
N ARG A 37 5.50 10.71 -28.08
CA ARG A 37 4.36 9.79 -28.04
C ARG A 37 3.06 10.46 -28.46
N ALA A 38 2.82 11.70 -27.99
CA ALA A 38 1.62 12.46 -28.30
C ALA A 38 1.50 12.84 -29.79
N THR A 39 2.63 12.95 -30.49
CA THR A 39 2.65 13.24 -31.93
C THR A 39 2.42 12.01 -32.83
N GLN A 40 2.34 10.79 -32.27
CA GLN A 40 2.13 9.59 -33.08
C GLN A 40 0.67 9.45 -33.53
N PRO A 41 0.40 8.98 -34.77
CA PRO A 41 -0.97 8.78 -35.27
C PRO A 41 -1.82 7.82 -34.43
N ASP A 42 -1.18 6.86 -33.76
CA ASP A 42 -1.83 5.86 -32.91
C ASP A 42 -2.00 6.29 -31.45
N TYR A 43 -1.66 7.55 -31.11
CA TYR A 43 -1.59 8.04 -29.74
C TYR A 43 -2.84 7.74 -28.91
N PHE A 44 -4.04 7.98 -29.44
CA PHE A 44 -5.29 7.72 -28.72
C PHE A 44 -5.54 6.21 -28.51
N GLY A 45 -5.21 5.38 -29.49
CA GLY A 45 -5.28 3.92 -29.37
C GLY A 45 -4.30 3.39 -28.32
N TRP A 46 -3.07 3.93 -28.31
CA TRP A 46 -2.09 3.66 -27.27
C TRP A 46 -2.57 4.15 -25.89
N LEU A 47 -3.17 5.34 -25.80
CA LEU A 47 -3.64 5.93 -24.55
C LEU A 47 -4.76 5.08 -23.91
N GLU A 48 -5.73 4.63 -24.72
CA GLU A 48 -6.75 3.68 -24.29
C GLU A 48 -6.13 2.36 -23.83
N HIS A 49 -5.14 1.86 -24.56
CA HIS A 49 -4.43 0.63 -24.24
C HIS A 49 -3.68 0.70 -22.90
N VAL A 50 -3.00 1.81 -22.59
CA VAL A 50 -2.26 1.97 -21.33
C VAL A 50 -3.13 2.41 -20.15
N ARG A 51 -4.40 2.79 -20.37
CA ARG A 51 -5.31 3.28 -19.33
C ARG A 51 -5.45 2.29 -18.15
N ALA A 52 -5.41 0.99 -18.43
CA ALA A 52 -5.47 -0.06 -17.40
C ALA A 52 -4.30 0.00 -16.39
N ALA A 53 -3.16 0.59 -16.76
CA ALA A 53 -2.05 0.83 -15.85
C ALA A 53 -2.30 1.98 -14.85
N ALA A 54 -3.35 2.79 -15.07
CA ALA A 54 -3.80 3.88 -14.19
C ALA A 54 -2.66 4.84 -13.76
N GLY A 55 -1.79 5.23 -14.70
CA GLY A 55 -0.67 6.14 -14.44
C GLY A 55 0.46 5.54 -13.60
N CYS A 56 0.53 4.21 -13.48
CA CYS A 56 1.63 3.52 -12.82
C CYS A 56 2.98 3.89 -13.44
N THR A 57 3.96 4.27 -12.62
CA THR A 57 5.31 4.64 -13.07
C THR A 57 6.11 3.46 -13.62
N ARG A 58 5.79 2.24 -13.17
CA ARG A 58 6.47 1.00 -13.56
C ARG A 58 5.45 -0.13 -13.74
N PRO A 59 4.58 -0.07 -14.76
CA PRO A 59 3.54 -1.06 -14.95
C PRO A 59 4.13 -2.44 -15.27
N ILE A 60 3.44 -3.49 -14.84
CA ILE A 60 3.76 -4.86 -15.20
C ILE A 60 3.30 -5.06 -16.66
N ARG A 61 4.18 -5.60 -17.48
CA ARG A 61 3.91 -5.93 -18.89
C ARG A 61 3.60 -7.41 -18.98
N LEU A 62 2.43 -7.73 -19.52
CA LEU A 62 1.96 -9.09 -19.74
C LEU A 62 1.98 -9.37 -21.25
N ALA A 63 2.54 -10.50 -21.65
CA ALA A 63 2.51 -10.98 -23.03
C ALA A 63 1.92 -12.39 -23.07
N GLY A 64 1.13 -12.68 -24.10
CA GLY A 64 0.52 -13.99 -24.31
C GLY A 64 -0.85 -13.92 -24.98
N GLN A 65 -1.69 -14.91 -24.69
CA GLN A 65 -3.02 -15.05 -25.27
C GLN A 65 -4.11 -14.72 -24.26
N LEU A 66 -5.10 -13.96 -24.70
CA LEU A 66 -6.30 -13.61 -23.95
C LEU A 66 -7.45 -14.39 -24.53
N LEU A 67 -8.07 -15.20 -23.68
CA LEU A 67 -9.26 -15.97 -24.02
C LEU A 67 -10.44 -15.45 -23.21
N THR A 68 -11.52 -15.07 -23.87
CA THR A 68 -12.80 -14.85 -23.22
C THR A 68 -13.54 -16.18 -23.22
N VAL A 69 -13.81 -16.73 -22.04
CA VAL A 69 -14.39 -18.07 -21.89
C VAL A 69 -15.75 -17.99 -21.20
N GLU A 70 -16.74 -18.70 -21.75
CA GLU A 70 -18.06 -18.86 -21.18
C GLU A 70 -18.00 -19.74 -19.92
N GLN A 71 -18.35 -19.20 -18.75
CA GLN A 71 -18.13 -19.86 -17.46
C GLN A 71 -18.85 -21.22 -17.30
N GLY A 72 -20.00 -21.41 -17.94
CA GLY A 72 -20.79 -22.64 -17.80
C GLY A 72 -20.34 -23.80 -18.70
N THR A 73 -19.83 -23.49 -19.89
CA THR A 73 -19.52 -24.50 -20.93
C THR A 73 -18.02 -24.66 -21.17
N GLY A 74 -17.19 -23.67 -20.76
CA GLY A 74 -15.78 -23.61 -21.10
C GLY A 74 -15.52 -23.21 -22.57
N ARG A 75 -16.56 -22.83 -23.33
CA ARG A 75 -16.41 -22.42 -24.72
C ARG A 75 -15.67 -21.09 -24.83
N VAL A 76 -14.66 -21.04 -25.69
CA VAL A 76 -13.96 -19.79 -26.03
C VAL A 76 -14.86 -18.94 -26.93
N LEU A 77 -15.16 -17.72 -26.47
CA LEU A 77 -15.97 -16.72 -27.15
C LEU A 77 -15.12 -15.79 -28.01
N ASP A 78 -13.92 -15.46 -27.53
CA ASP A 78 -12.98 -14.54 -28.18
C ASP A 78 -11.56 -14.96 -27.82
N ALA A 79 -10.64 -14.80 -28.76
CA ALA A 79 -9.22 -15.13 -28.59
C ALA A 79 -8.37 -14.03 -29.22
N ARG A 80 -7.49 -13.42 -28.44
CA ARG A 80 -6.58 -12.35 -28.89
C ARG A 80 -5.16 -12.64 -28.44
N HIS A 81 -4.18 -12.35 -29.30
CA HIS A 81 -2.78 -12.44 -28.93
C HIS A 81 -2.22 -11.04 -28.68
N THR A 82 -1.32 -10.88 -27.71
CA THR A 82 -0.73 -9.58 -27.41
C THR A 82 0.10 -9.04 -28.56
N ASP A 83 0.62 -9.88 -29.47
CA ASP A 83 1.38 -9.42 -30.66
C ASP A 83 0.60 -8.48 -31.58
N ALA A 84 -0.74 -8.60 -31.58
CA ALA A 84 -1.62 -7.70 -32.32
C ALA A 84 -2.01 -6.43 -31.53
N MET A 85 -1.47 -6.25 -30.32
CA MET A 85 -1.73 -5.09 -29.45
C MET A 85 -0.55 -4.10 -29.48
N PRO A 86 -0.78 -2.82 -29.14
CA PRO A 86 0.29 -1.85 -29.00
C PRO A 86 1.41 -2.37 -28.09
N ASN A 87 2.66 -2.27 -28.55
CA ASN A 87 3.86 -2.76 -27.85
C ASN A 87 3.89 -4.27 -27.54
N ALA A 88 3.08 -5.07 -28.22
CA ALA A 88 2.98 -6.51 -28.03
C ALA A 88 2.68 -6.96 -26.58
N ALA A 89 2.01 -6.11 -25.78
CA ALA A 89 1.83 -6.32 -24.35
C ALA A 89 0.48 -5.82 -23.85
N ILE A 90 0.12 -6.18 -22.62
CA ILE A 90 -0.93 -5.55 -21.81
C ILE A 90 -0.30 -4.99 -20.54
N TYR A 91 -0.75 -3.82 -20.14
CA TYR A 91 -0.24 -3.15 -18.95
C TYR A 91 -1.19 -3.30 -17.77
N THR A 92 -0.65 -3.73 -16.64
CA THR A 92 -1.35 -3.66 -15.35
C THR A 92 -0.54 -2.87 -14.34
N ALA A 93 -1.24 -2.18 -13.45
CA ALA A 93 -0.60 -1.39 -12.40
C ALA A 93 0.25 -2.29 -11.48
N CYS A 94 1.44 -1.85 -11.08
CA CYS A 94 2.34 -2.65 -10.24
C CYS A 94 1.81 -2.93 -8.81
N GLY A 95 0.77 -2.21 -8.37
CA GLY A 95 0.19 -2.34 -7.04
C GLY A 95 1.13 -1.95 -5.88
N ASN A 96 2.28 -1.34 -6.17
CA ASN A 96 3.24 -0.95 -5.14
C ASN A 96 2.66 0.17 -4.27
N ARG A 97 2.69 -0.06 -2.96
CA ARG A 97 2.07 0.82 -1.96
C ARG A 97 3.02 1.91 -1.46
N ARG A 98 4.30 1.88 -1.86
CA ARG A 98 5.31 2.87 -1.47
C ARG A 98 5.29 4.04 -2.45
N ALA A 99 4.92 5.23 -1.96
CA ALA A 99 4.87 6.44 -2.77
C ALA A 99 6.23 6.78 -3.40
N THR A 100 7.34 6.45 -2.73
CA THR A 100 8.70 6.63 -3.26
C THR A 100 9.03 5.72 -4.45
N VAL A 101 8.33 4.59 -4.62
CA VAL A 101 8.56 3.65 -5.73
C VAL A 101 7.55 3.86 -6.87
N CYS A 102 6.27 4.08 -6.52
CA CYS A 102 5.19 4.37 -7.47
C CYS A 102 4.15 5.29 -6.83
N PRO A 103 4.23 6.62 -7.05
CA PRO A 103 3.29 7.58 -6.47
C PRO A 103 1.82 7.30 -6.83
N ALA A 104 1.55 6.97 -8.10
CA ALA A 104 0.19 6.74 -8.59
C ALA A 104 -0.49 5.55 -7.89
N CYS A 105 0.15 4.38 -7.88
CA CYS A 105 -0.41 3.18 -7.23
C CYS A 105 -0.57 3.38 -5.71
N ALA A 106 0.41 4.02 -5.06
CA ALA A 106 0.36 4.29 -3.63
C ALA A 106 -0.80 5.23 -3.27
N HIS A 107 -1.06 6.25 -4.09
CA HIS A 107 -2.14 7.21 -3.86
C HIS A 107 -3.53 6.58 -4.06
N THR A 108 -3.71 5.76 -5.11
CA THR A 108 -4.94 4.98 -5.30
C THR A 108 -5.17 4.07 -4.09
N TYR A 109 -4.15 3.33 -3.67
CA TYR A 109 -4.24 2.48 -2.48
C TYR A 109 -4.62 3.27 -1.22
N GLN A 110 -4.02 4.44 -0.99
CA GLN A 110 -4.34 5.29 0.16
C GLN A 110 -5.79 5.76 0.15
N ARG A 111 -6.29 6.17 -1.02
CA ARG A 111 -7.69 6.61 -1.20
C ARG A 111 -8.66 5.45 -0.94
N ASP A 112 -8.37 4.27 -1.47
CA ASP A 112 -9.19 3.08 -1.25
C ASP A 112 -9.20 2.67 0.23
N ALA A 113 -8.03 2.63 0.86
CA ALA A 113 -7.89 2.35 2.29
C ALA A 113 -8.65 3.37 3.15
N TYR A 114 -8.56 4.66 2.83
CA TYR A 114 -9.33 5.71 3.49
C TYR A 114 -10.83 5.46 3.40
N GLN A 115 -11.33 5.14 2.21
CA GLN A 115 -12.76 4.89 2.00
C GLN A 115 -13.24 3.64 2.75
N LEU A 116 -12.43 2.58 2.79
CA LEU A 116 -12.75 1.37 3.57
C LEU A 116 -12.81 1.66 5.08
N LEU A 117 -11.82 2.37 5.61
CA LEU A 117 -11.77 2.74 7.03
C LEU A 117 -12.91 3.68 7.41
N ARG A 118 -13.17 4.72 6.59
CA ARG A 118 -14.24 5.68 6.78
C ARG A 118 -15.61 5.00 6.75
N ALA A 119 -15.90 4.23 5.70
CA ALA A 119 -17.17 3.50 5.60
C ALA A 119 -17.34 2.51 6.76
N GLY A 120 -16.24 1.89 7.19
CA GLY A 120 -16.21 1.10 8.41
C GLY A 120 -16.71 1.91 9.60
N LEU A 121 -16.16 3.09 9.85
CA LEU A 121 -16.43 3.87 11.07
C LEU A 121 -17.77 4.58 11.10
N ILE A 122 -18.22 5.14 9.99
CA ILE A 122 -19.40 6.03 9.96
C ILE A 122 -20.53 5.53 9.05
N GLY A 123 -20.35 4.37 8.42
CA GLY A 123 -21.28 3.84 7.42
C GLY A 123 -21.02 4.37 6.00
N GLY A 124 -21.80 3.86 5.05
CA GLY A 124 -21.67 4.10 3.61
C GLY A 124 -21.11 2.89 2.85
N LYS A 125 -21.20 2.92 1.51
CA LYS A 125 -20.74 1.83 0.61
C LYS A 125 -21.24 0.43 1.03
N GLY A 126 -22.51 0.33 1.44
CA GLY A 126 -23.13 -0.92 1.90
C GLY A 126 -22.95 -1.22 3.41
N VAL A 127 -22.22 -0.39 4.15
CA VAL A 127 -22.14 -0.47 5.63
C VAL A 127 -23.22 0.42 6.25
N PRO A 128 -24.03 -0.08 7.20
CA PRO A 128 -25.04 0.72 7.90
C PRO A 128 -24.42 1.87 8.71
N GLU A 129 -25.09 3.03 8.79
CA GLU A 129 -24.64 4.19 9.58
C GLU A 129 -24.61 3.93 11.09
N THR A 130 -25.37 2.93 11.57
CA THR A 130 -25.41 2.55 12.99
C THR A 130 -24.04 2.12 13.54
N VAL A 131 -23.09 1.74 12.68
CA VAL A 131 -21.72 1.41 13.09
C VAL A 131 -20.99 2.58 13.75
N ALA A 132 -21.42 3.83 13.49
CA ALA A 132 -20.88 5.02 14.14
C ALA A 132 -21.11 5.03 15.66
N ARG A 133 -22.11 4.29 16.14
CA ARG A 133 -22.44 4.16 17.57
C ARG A 133 -21.71 3.01 18.26
N HIS A 134 -21.02 2.17 17.50
CA HIS A 134 -20.36 1.00 18.06
C HIS A 134 -19.03 1.39 18.74
N PRO A 135 -18.68 0.77 19.88
CA PRO A 135 -17.40 1.03 20.54
C PRO A 135 -16.21 0.75 19.62
N ALA A 136 -15.36 1.75 19.44
CA ALA A 136 -14.14 1.66 18.64
C ALA A 136 -12.94 2.19 19.42
N VAL A 137 -11.79 1.57 19.21
CA VAL A 137 -10.51 1.98 19.79
C VAL A 137 -9.49 2.17 18.68
N PHE A 138 -8.68 3.22 18.80
CA PHE A 138 -7.46 3.39 18.02
C PHE A 138 -6.27 2.99 18.90
N ALA A 139 -5.67 1.85 18.60
CA ALA A 139 -4.57 1.28 19.36
C ALA A 139 -3.26 1.34 18.55
N THR A 140 -2.17 1.67 19.23
CA THR A 140 -0.82 1.59 18.65
C THR A 140 -0.04 0.49 19.37
N PHE A 141 0.38 -0.52 18.61
CA PHE A 141 1.22 -1.61 19.09
C PHE A 141 2.65 -1.34 18.69
N THR A 142 3.46 -0.87 19.63
CA THR A 142 4.87 -0.58 19.41
C THR A 142 5.71 -1.85 19.44
N ALA A 143 6.77 -1.88 18.64
CA ALA A 143 7.78 -2.94 18.74
C ALA A 143 8.47 -2.89 20.11
N PRO A 144 8.98 -4.04 20.60
CA PRO A 144 9.84 -4.07 21.77
C PRO A 144 11.13 -3.27 21.53
N SER A 145 11.89 -3.06 22.61
CA SER A 145 13.23 -2.48 22.53
C SER A 145 14.25 -3.56 22.17
N PHE A 146 15.21 -3.21 21.33
CA PHE A 146 16.35 -4.07 20.96
C PHE A 146 17.70 -3.44 21.35
N GLY A 147 17.66 -2.31 22.05
CA GLY A 147 18.83 -1.51 22.37
C GLY A 147 18.52 -0.03 22.32
N THR A 148 19.42 0.77 22.88
CA THR A 148 19.25 2.23 22.92
C THR A 148 19.52 2.84 21.54
N VAL A 149 18.57 3.64 21.07
CA VAL A 149 18.68 4.38 19.81
C VAL A 149 18.66 5.89 20.06
N HIS A 150 19.17 6.66 19.12
CA HIS A 150 19.04 8.11 19.15
C HIS A 150 17.57 8.52 19.06
N THR A 151 17.14 9.38 19.98
CA THR A 151 15.76 9.89 20.04
C THR A 151 15.74 11.40 20.18
N ARG A 152 14.76 12.04 19.54
CA ARG A 152 14.38 13.42 19.82
C ARG A 152 13.27 13.41 20.86
N THR A 153 13.57 13.92 22.04
CA THR A 153 12.59 14.10 23.11
C THR A 153 12.41 15.59 23.36
N VAL A 154 11.15 16.04 23.49
CA VAL A 154 10.81 17.41 23.87
C VAL A 154 9.88 17.30 25.07
N LYS A 155 10.36 17.62 26.27
CA LYS A 155 9.53 17.57 27.48
C LYS A 155 8.67 18.82 27.64
N ARG A 156 9.18 19.96 27.20
CA ARG A 156 8.49 21.26 27.28
C ARG A 156 8.18 21.76 25.88
N HIS A 157 6.90 21.77 25.52
CA HIS A 157 6.42 22.31 24.26
C HIS A 157 5.95 23.74 24.44
N THR A 158 6.46 24.64 23.61
CA THR A 158 5.96 26.02 23.44
C THR A 158 5.19 26.20 22.14
N CYS A 159 5.28 25.25 21.21
CA CYS A 159 4.59 25.28 19.93
C CYS A 159 3.09 24.94 20.07
N GLY A 160 2.25 25.58 19.27
CA GLY A 160 0.82 25.24 19.19
C GLY A 160 0.52 23.91 18.47
N ASN A 161 1.43 23.44 17.61
CA ASN A 161 1.24 22.22 16.83
C ASN A 161 2.34 21.18 17.07
N ARG A 162 2.01 20.15 17.87
CA ARG A 162 2.96 19.07 18.20
C ARG A 162 3.37 18.20 17.01
N ARG A 163 2.57 18.14 15.94
CA ARG A 163 2.92 17.36 14.73
C ARG A 163 4.04 18.01 13.91
N ARG A 164 4.21 19.33 14.04
CA ARG A 164 5.29 20.10 13.40
C ARG A 164 6.09 20.83 14.48
N CYS A 165 6.44 20.11 15.54
CA CYS A 165 7.09 20.69 16.71
C CYS A 165 8.53 21.12 16.38
N ASP A 166 8.77 22.43 16.45
CA ASP A 166 10.05 23.14 16.32
C ASP A 166 10.68 23.49 17.68
N CYS A 167 10.07 23.06 18.79
CA CYS A 167 10.59 23.32 20.12
C CYS A 167 11.98 22.68 20.32
N ARG A 168 12.77 23.33 21.18
CA ARG A 168 14.10 22.86 21.56
C ARG A 168 14.04 21.44 22.14
N ALA A 169 14.72 20.51 21.49
CA ALA A 169 14.85 19.14 21.97
C ALA A 169 15.69 19.06 23.26
N ASP A 170 15.31 18.16 24.16
CA ASP A 170 16.12 17.71 25.27
C ASP A 170 17.31 16.85 24.77
N PRO A 171 18.40 16.73 25.56
CA PRO A 171 19.50 15.84 25.22
C PRO A 171 19.02 14.39 25.05
N CYS A 172 19.50 13.75 23.99
CA CYS A 172 19.04 12.47 23.46
C CYS A 172 18.99 11.32 24.47
N HIS A 173 19.96 11.24 25.39
CA HIS A 173 20.00 10.31 26.53
C HIS A 173 20.88 10.90 27.64
N ALA A 174 20.50 12.06 28.19
CA ALA A 174 21.23 12.63 29.33
C ALA A 174 21.16 11.69 30.55
N ARG A 175 22.31 11.13 30.93
CA ARG A 175 22.51 10.41 32.19
C ARG A 175 23.78 10.92 32.88
N ARG A 176 23.81 10.79 34.21
CA ARG A 176 24.97 11.18 35.03
C ARG A 176 26.16 10.23 34.83
N ASP A 177 25.88 8.95 34.59
CA ASP A 177 26.88 7.95 34.26
C ASP A 177 27.12 7.94 32.75
N THR A 178 28.32 8.35 32.35
CA THR A 178 28.77 8.41 30.95
C THR A 178 29.63 7.21 30.58
N GLY A 179 29.38 6.06 31.20
CA GLY A 179 30.10 4.82 30.94
C GLY A 179 30.17 4.46 29.45
N LEU A 180 31.29 3.84 29.08
CA LEU A 180 31.46 3.21 27.78
C LEU A 180 30.79 1.84 27.80
N CYS A 181 30.19 1.45 26.68
CA CYS A 181 29.78 0.07 26.49
C CYS A 181 31.03 -0.83 26.33
N PRO A 182 30.90 -2.16 26.39
CA PRO A 182 32.02 -3.09 26.19
C PRO A 182 32.77 -2.93 24.86
N HIS A 183 32.17 -2.24 23.88
CA HIS A 183 32.75 -1.94 22.57
C HIS A 183 33.42 -0.55 22.50
N GLY A 184 33.62 0.10 23.65
CA GLY A 184 34.27 1.41 23.74
C GLY A 184 33.44 2.60 23.24
N ARG A 185 32.14 2.42 22.98
CA ARG A 185 31.25 3.52 22.56
C ARG A 185 30.51 4.14 23.75
N PRO A 186 30.25 5.46 23.75
CA PRO A 186 29.43 6.08 24.78
C PRO A 186 28.05 5.42 24.88
N ALA A 187 27.65 5.01 26.09
CA ALA A 187 26.31 4.48 26.34
C ALA A 187 25.22 5.57 26.42
N VAL A 188 25.61 6.83 26.20
CA VAL A 188 24.76 8.02 26.29
C VAL A 188 25.02 8.95 25.12
N CYS A 189 24.02 9.78 24.80
CA CYS A 189 24.15 10.85 23.82
C CYS A 189 23.67 12.18 24.45
N GLY A 190 24.56 13.16 24.56
CA GLY A 190 24.24 14.50 25.05
C GLY A 190 23.71 15.46 23.97
N ALA A 191 23.73 15.05 22.70
CA ALA A 191 23.27 15.88 21.59
C ALA A 191 21.76 16.14 21.67
N ARG A 192 21.34 17.31 21.19
CA ARG A 192 19.93 17.67 21.01
C ARG A 192 19.60 17.50 19.53
N HIS A 193 18.91 16.42 19.19
CA HIS A 193 18.59 16.11 17.80
C HIS A 193 17.40 16.92 17.31
N GLU A 194 17.51 17.45 16.10
CA GLU A 194 16.40 18.08 15.38
C GLU A 194 15.52 17.04 14.67
N SER A 195 14.30 17.41 14.30
CA SER A 195 13.29 16.46 13.75
C SER A 195 13.69 15.76 12.45
N GLY A 196 14.67 16.31 11.72
CA GLY A 196 15.20 15.75 10.47
C GLY A 196 16.57 15.11 10.60
N ASP A 197 17.11 14.97 11.81
CA ASP A 197 18.44 14.42 12.02
C ASP A 197 18.48 12.93 11.61
N GLN A 198 19.41 12.59 10.71
CA GLN A 198 19.52 11.26 10.11
C GLN A 198 19.96 10.18 11.11
N VAL A 199 20.55 10.58 12.24
CA VAL A 199 20.94 9.61 13.28
C VAL A 199 19.74 9.13 14.09
N LEU A 200 18.58 9.80 14.02
CA LEU A 200 17.38 9.39 14.76
C LEU A 200 16.95 7.97 14.42
N GLY A 201 16.73 7.16 15.46
CA GLY A 201 16.42 5.75 15.33
C GLY A 201 17.64 4.85 15.12
N GLN A 202 18.82 5.39 14.82
CA GLN A 202 20.05 4.59 14.77
C GLN A 202 20.50 4.19 16.18
N PRO A 203 21.07 2.99 16.36
CA PRO A 203 21.62 2.58 17.65
C PRO A 203 22.79 3.45 18.11
N LEU A 204 22.89 3.71 19.42
CA LEU A 204 24.09 4.35 20.01
C LEU A 204 25.36 3.51 19.75
N CYS A 205 25.21 2.19 19.77
CA CYS A 205 26.26 1.24 19.41
C CYS A 205 25.65 0.09 18.61
N LEU A 206 26.12 -0.10 17.37
CA LEU A 206 25.64 -1.15 16.47
C LEU A 206 25.88 -2.55 17.06
N ASN A 207 27.00 -2.76 17.76
CA ASN A 207 27.32 -4.06 18.35
C ASN A 207 26.51 -4.36 19.64
N CYS A 208 26.00 -3.34 20.33
CA CYS A 208 25.13 -3.53 21.50
C CYS A 208 23.66 -3.69 21.13
N TYR A 209 23.29 -3.38 19.88
CA TYR A 209 21.92 -3.44 19.44
C TYR A 209 21.60 -4.82 18.89
N ASP A 210 20.49 -5.37 19.34
CA ASP A 210 20.06 -6.72 19.01
C ASP A 210 19.37 -6.78 17.64
N HIS A 211 20.20 -6.71 16.61
CA HIS A 211 19.75 -6.78 15.22
C HIS A 211 19.07 -8.11 14.91
N THR A 212 19.57 -9.22 15.47
CA THR A 212 19.03 -10.56 15.26
C THR A 212 17.59 -10.65 15.74
N HIS A 213 17.30 -10.24 16.98
CA HIS A 213 15.92 -10.24 17.47
C HIS A 213 15.03 -9.23 16.75
N GLN A 214 15.56 -8.09 16.29
CA GLN A 214 14.78 -7.17 15.47
C GLN A 214 14.33 -7.81 14.15
N VAL A 215 15.22 -8.52 13.46
CA VAL A 215 14.88 -9.22 12.21
C VAL A 215 13.81 -10.27 12.45
N VAL A 216 13.97 -11.09 13.50
CA VAL A 216 12.96 -12.08 13.91
C VAL A 216 11.62 -11.41 14.23
N TRP A 217 11.61 -10.31 14.97
CA TRP A 217 10.40 -9.54 15.25
C TRP A 217 9.72 -9.07 13.96
N ASN A 218 10.47 -8.44 13.05
CA ASN A 218 9.92 -7.93 11.80
C ASN A 218 9.31 -9.07 10.96
N LEU A 219 10.01 -10.21 10.86
CA LEU A 219 9.55 -11.41 10.15
C LEU A 219 8.23 -11.95 10.74
N PHE A 220 8.16 -12.09 12.07
CA PHE A 220 7.00 -12.69 12.74
C PHE A 220 5.90 -11.69 13.12
N SER A 221 6.09 -10.39 12.94
CA SER A 221 5.12 -9.35 13.30
C SER A 221 3.72 -9.58 12.71
N GLY A 222 3.64 -10.09 11.47
CA GLY A 222 2.39 -10.45 10.81
C GLY A 222 1.66 -11.62 11.47
N GLU A 223 2.39 -12.67 11.83
CA GLU A 223 1.87 -13.85 12.52
C GLU A 223 1.49 -13.53 13.96
N LEU A 224 2.28 -12.71 14.66
CA LEU A 224 1.95 -12.19 15.99
C LEU A 224 0.64 -11.41 15.96
N TRP A 225 0.43 -10.54 14.97
CA TRP A 225 -0.86 -9.87 14.79
C TRP A 225 -2.01 -10.87 14.60
N HIS A 226 -1.81 -11.90 13.76
CA HIS A 226 -2.81 -12.92 13.51
C HIS A 226 -3.21 -13.64 14.81
N ARG A 227 -2.23 -14.07 15.61
CA ARG A 227 -2.44 -14.69 16.92
C ARG A 227 -3.10 -13.76 17.93
N THR A 228 -2.68 -12.50 17.98
CA THR A 228 -3.28 -11.47 18.83
C THR A 228 -4.76 -11.28 18.51
N LYS A 229 -5.12 -11.17 17.22
CA LYS A 229 -6.51 -11.05 16.79
C LYS A 229 -7.33 -12.28 17.21
N GLN A 230 -6.83 -13.48 16.94
CA GLN A 230 -7.52 -14.71 17.37
C GLN A 230 -7.70 -14.78 18.89
N ALA A 231 -6.66 -14.42 19.65
CA ALA A 231 -6.72 -14.40 21.11
C ALA A 231 -7.75 -13.40 21.62
N ALA A 232 -7.82 -12.20 21.03
CA ALA A 232 -8.81 -11.18 21.36
C ALA A 232 -10.24 -11.65 21.05
N GLU A 233 -10.48 -12.25 19.90
CA GLU A 233 -11.80 -12.82 19.53
C GLU A 233 -12.20 -13.96 20.49
N ARG A 234 -11.27 -14.87 20.83
CA ARG A 234 -11.51 -15.93 21.82
C ARG A 234 -11.79 -15.36 23.21
N HIS A 235 -11.06 -14.33 23.64
CA HIS A 235 -11.29 -13.67 24.91
C HIS A 235 -12.67 -13.02 24.95
N LEU A 236 -13.05 -12.31 23.89
CA LEU A 236 -14.37 -11.68 23.78
C LEU A 236 -15.51 -12.71 23.83
N ALA A 237 -15.36 -13.85 23.15
CA ALA A 237 -16.32 -14.95 23.24
C ALA A 237 -16.46 -15.51 24.67
N LYS A 238 -15.35 -15.63 25.41
CA LYS A 238 -15.37 -16.03 26.83
C LYS A 238 -16.09 -14.99 27.70
N VAL A 239 -15.83 -13.71 27.48
CA VAL A 239 -16.50 -12.60 28.19
C VAL A 239 -18.01 -12.62 27.92
N ALA A 240 -18.42 -12.75 26.66
CA ALA A 240 -19.83 -12.82 26.27
C ALA A 240 -20.55 -13.99 26.97
N ARG A 241 -19.93 -15.18 27.00
CA ARG A 241 -20.46 -16.34 27.72
C ARG A 241 -20.62 -16.08 29.21
N ARG A 242 -19.61 -15.48 29.87
CA ARG A 242 -19.70 -15.14 31.31
C ARG A 242 -20.81 -14.14 31.62
N ARG A 243 -21.17 -13.29 30.66
CA ARG A 243 -22.27 -12.33 30.78
C ARG A 243 -23.63 -12.90 30.33
N GLY A 244 -23.72 -14.21 30.10
CA GLY A 244 -24.97 -14.85 29.67
C GLY A 244 -25.39 -14.54 28.23
N ILE A 245 -24.50 -13.99 27.39
CA ILE A 245 -24.81 -13.64 26.00
C ILE A 245 -24.59 -14.88 25.13
N PRO A 246 -25.65 -15.49 24.56
CA PRO A 246 -25.54 -16.73 23.81
C PRO A 246 -24.89 -16.53 22.44
N ARG A 247 -24.33 -17.60 21.89
CA ARG A 247 -23.87 -17.64 20.50
C ARG A 247 -25.06 -17.50 19.53
N VAL A 248 -24.80 -16.94 18.36
CA VAL A 248 -25.81 -16.63 17.35
C VAL A 248 -25.70 -17.61 16.19
N HIS A 249 -26.84 -18.04 15.63
CA HIS A 249 -26.88 -18.84 14.40
C HIS A 249 -26.89 -17.92 13.18
N VAL A 250 -25.96 -18.17 12.26
CA VAL A 250 -25.81 -17.40 11.02
C VAL A 250 -25.83 -18.36 9.84
N LEU A 251 -26.65 -18.04 8.83
CA LEU A 251 -26.67 -18.70 7.53
C LEU A 251 -25.44 -18.24 6.74
N THR A 252 -24.61 -19.19 6.34
CA THR A 252 -23.45 -18.92 5.49
C THR A 252 -23.84 -18.79 4.03
N ALA A 253 -22.96 -18.22 3.21
CA ALA A 253 -23.16 -18.14 1.76
C ALA A 253 -23.34 -19.52 1.09
N SER A 254 -22.82 -20.59 1.70
CA SER A 254 -22.99 -21.97 1.23
C SER A 254 -24.28 -22.64 1.72
N GLY A 255 -25.20 -21.90 2.33
CA GLY A 255 -26.46 -22.43 2.85
C GLY A 255 -26.39 -23.14 4.21
N ASN A 256 -25.20 -23.29 4.79
CA ASN A 256 -25.03 -23.97 6.09
C ASN A 256 -25.26 -23.03 7.27
N ILE A 257 -25.90 -23.53 8.33
CA ILE A 257 -26.08 -22.79 9.59
C ILE A 257 -24.85 -22.99 10.48
N ARG A 258 -24.22 -21.89 10.91
CA ARG A 258 -23.08 -21.91 11.83
C ARG A 258 -23.40 -21.14 13.10
N LYS A 259 -22.99 -21.71 14.24
CA LYS A 259 -23.07 -21.06 15.55
C LYS A 259 -21.81 -20.23 15.81
N VAL A 260 -21.94 -18.91 15.86
CA VAL A 260 -20.81 -17.96 15.98
C VAL A 260 -20.92 -17.12 17.26
N PRO A 261 -19.83 -16.53 17.76
CA PRO A 261 -19.91 -15.56 18.86
C PRO A 261 -20.87 -14.40 18.56
N PRO A 262 -21.55 -13.84 19.56
CA PRO A 262 -22.52 -12.76 19.37
C PRO A 262 -21.89 -11.41 19.02
N VAL A 263 -20.58 -11.28 19.19
CA VAL A 263 -19.81 -10.06 18.92
C VAL A 263 -18.61 -10.44 18.05
N ARG A 264 -18.33 -9.64 17.03
CA ARG A 264 -17.15 -9.75 16.17
C ARG A 264 -16.21 -8.56 16.37
N LEU A 265 -14.92 -8.81 16.14
CA LEU A 265 -13.87 -7.80 16.18
C LEU A 265 -13.57 -7.34 14.75
N SER A 266 -14.23 -6.26 14.34
CA SER A 266 -13.99 -5.60 13.06
C SER A 266 -12.77 -4.70 13.18
N HIS A 267 -11.80 -4.81 12.27
CA HIS A 267 -10.58 -4.01 12.36
C HIS A 267 -10.05 -3.59 10.99
N GLY A 268 -9.36 -2.46 11.00
CA GLY A 268 -8.41 -2.07 9.96
C GLY A 268 -7.06 -1.82 10.62
N LYS A 269 -5.98 -2.28 10.00
CA LYS A 269 -4.62 -2.05 10.53
C LYS A 269 -3.67 -1.58 9.45
N VAL A 270 -2.69 -0.79 9.87
CA VAL A 270 -1.54 -0.40 9.06
C VAL A 270 -0.28 -0.83 9.79
N ALA A 271 0.68 -1.37 9.04
CA ALA A 271 2.01 -1.68 9.52
C ALA A 271 2.96 -0.60 9.00
N GLU A 272 3.76 -0.05 9.88
CA GLU A 272 4.75 0.98 9.56
C GLU A 272 6.09 0.62 10.17
N PHE A 273 7.14 1.28 9.71
CA PHE A 273 8.47 1.17 10.30
C PHE A 273 8.73 2.37 11.20
N GLN A 274 9.13 2.10 12.44
CA GLN A 274 9.70 3.14 13.29
C GLN A 274 11.02 3.62 12.67
N ALA A 275 11.52 4.79 13.07
CA ALA A 275 12.82 5.30 12.58
C ALA A 275 13.97 4.29 12.74
N ARG A 276 13.90 3.43 13.77
CA ARG A 276 14.84 2.32 14.01
C ARG A 276 14.65 1.08 13.12
N GLY A 277 13.71 1.10 12.17
CA GLY A 277 13.41 -0.02 11.27
C GLY A 277 12.61 -1.17 11.89
N ALA A 278 12.03 -0.99 13.08
CA ALA A 278 11.17 -2.00 13.71
C ALA A 278 9.70 -1.81 13.29
N VAL A 279 9.03 -2.90 12.91
CA VAL A 279 7.63 -2.87 12.51
C VAL A 279 6.75 -2.57 13.72
N TYR A 280 5.85 -1.60 13.58
CA TYR A 280 4.80 -1.29 14.54
C TYR A 280 3.44 -1.19 13.85
N PHE A 281 2.36 -1.31 14.62
CA PHE A 281 1.01 -1.30 14.06
C PHE A 281 0.17 -0.17 14.64
N HIS A 282 -0.58 0.49 13.76
CA HIS A 282 -1.77 1.22 14.12
C HIS A 282 -2.99 0.38 13.76
N ALA A 283 -3.88 0.17 14.72
CA ALA A 283 -5.09 -0.61 14.51
C ALA A 283 -6.29 0.18 14.98
N LEU A 284 -7.28 0.29 14.09
CA LEU A 284 -8.62 0.68 14.47
C LEU A 284 -9.44 -0.58 14.66
N VAL A 285 -9.97 -0.76 15.86
CA VAL A 285 -10.71 -1.97 16.26
C VAL A 285 -12.08 -1.56 16.77
N ARG A 286 -13.13 -2.15 16.20
CA ARG A 286 -14.52 -1.90 16.55
C ARG A 286 -15.23 -3.21 16.91
N LEU A 287 -16.08 -3.15 17.93
CA LEU A 287 -16.93 -4.27 18.32
C LEU A 287 -18.27 -4.17 17.61
N ASP A 288 -18.61 -5.18 16.81
CA ASP A 288 -19.89 -5.25 16.12
C ASP A 288 -20.72 -6.42 16.63
N GLY A 289 -22.02 -6.20 16.85
CA GLY A 289 -22.97 -7.28 17.09
C GLY A 289 -23.15 -8.15 15.85
N VAL A 290 -23.30 -9.47 16.06
CA VAL A 290 -23.67 -10.41 15.01
C VAL A 290 -25.16 -10.67 15.11
N HIS A 291 -25.90 -10.30 14.08
CA HIS A 291 -27.35 -10.52 14.02
C HIS A 291 -27.68 -11.90 13.44
N LYS A 292 -28.81 -12.48 13.86
CA LYS A 292 -29.34 -13.71 13.29
C LYS A 292 -29.62 -13.52 11.80
N ALA A 293 -29.38 -14.56 11.00
CA ALA A 293 -29.85 -14.56 9.62
C ALA A 293 -31.39 -14.45 9.63
N GLY A 294 -31.92 -13.38 9.03
CA GLY A 294 -33.38 -13.12 8.96
C GLY A 294 -33.81 -11.71 9.38
N THR A 295 -32.98 -10.95 10.10
CA THR A 295 -33.34 -9.57 10.52
C THR A 295 -32.53 -8.51 9.77
N ARG A 296 -32.75 -8.38 8.45
CA ARG A 296 -32.70 -7.02 7.87
C ARG A 296 -33.88 -6.28 8.47
N ARG A 297 -33.66 -5.62 9.61
CA ARG A 297 -34.63 -4.65 10.11
C ARG A 297 -34.67 -3.54 9.06
N LYS A 298 -35.78 -3.43 8.30
CA LYS A 298 -36.05 -2.26 7.47
C LYS A 298 -35.86 -1.02 8.37
N PRO A 299 -35.22 0.07 7.91
CA PRO A 299 -35.23 1.30 8.68
C PRO A 299 -36.70 1.71 8.84
N HIS A 300 -37.19 1.73 10.07
CA HIS A 300 -38.47 2.35 10.36
C HIS A 300 -38.27 3.84 10.17
N GLY A 301 -38.85 4.37 9.10
CA GLY A 301 -39.11 5.79 8.97
C GLY A 301 -40.18 6.21 9.98
N ASN A 302 -40.03 7.44 10.47
CA ASN A 302 -40.96 8.23 11.26
C ASN A 302 -41.60 7.56 12.47
N ASP A 303 -41.20 8.02 13.66
CA ASP A 303 -42.19 8.47 14.62
C ASP A 303 -41.83 9.90 15.04
N LEU A 304 -42.74 10.80 14.67
CA LEU A 304 -42.87 12.17 15.16
C LEU A 304 -43.48 12.12 16.56
N ALA A 305 -42.77 12.67 17.55
CA ALA A 305 -43.28 13.40 18.71
C ALA A 305 -42.08 14.00 19.46
#